data_AF-A0A9D2PHP5-F1
#
_entry.id   AF-A0A9D2PHP5-F1
#
_cell.length_a   1.000
_cell.length_b   1.000
_cell.length_c   1.000
_cell.angle_alpha   90.00
_cell.angle_beta   90.00
_cell.angle_gamma   90.00
#
_symmetry.space_group_name_H-M   'P 1'
#
loop_
_entity.id
_entity.type
_entity.pdbx_description
1 polymer ?
#
loop_
_entity_poly.entity_id
_entity_poly.type
_entity_poly.pdbx_seq_one_letter_code
_entity_poly.pdbx_strand_id
1 'polypeptide(L)' 'IPQFQKGLMEQQVSVEKLTVEAWIEGSYQKLWQALTLSKTVPSAKVAKQILDDLIEANKDYWPELK' A
#
# COMPACT_ATOMS: atom_id res chain seq x y z
N ILE A 1 2.23 17.85 18.12
CA ILE A 1 3.01 16.59 18.25
C ILE A 1 4.46 16.85 17.87
N PRO A 2 5.44 16.17 18.48
CA PRO A 2 6.85 16.37 18.14
C PRO A 2 7.18 15.86 16.73
N GLN A 3 8.28 16.36 16.16
CA GLN A 3 8.63 16.15 14.75
C GLN A 3 8.82 14.67 14.39
N PHE A 4 9.39 13.88 15.31
CA PHE A 4 9.64 12.45 15.10
C PHE A 4 8.32 11.67 14.95
N GLN A 5 7.38 11.86 15.87
CA GLN A 5 6.06 11.22 15.82
C GLN A 5 5.27 11.69 14.60
N LYS A 6 5.35 12.99 14.26
CA LYS A 6 4.73 13.51 13.05
C LYS A 6 5.26 12.78 11.81
N GLY A 7 6.57 12.61 11.67
CA GLY A 7 7.16 11.89 10.54
C GLY A 7 6.66 10.44 10.41
N LEU A 8 6.58 9.72 11.54
CA LEU A 8 6.04 8.35 11.55
C LEU A 8 4.55 8.30 11.18
N MET A 9 3.76 9.24 11.68
CA MET A 9 2.32 9.31 11.39
C MET A 9 2.05 9.70 9.94
N GLU A 10 2.79 10.67 9.40
CA GLU A 10 2.67 11.08 7.98
C GLU A 10 3.04 9.92 7.04
N GLN A 11 4.10 9.16 7.35
CA GLN A 11 4.45 7.96 6.59
C GLN A 11 3.28 6.95 6.59
N GLN A 12 2.73 6.64 7.77
CA GLN A 12 1.68 5.63 7.91
C GLN A 12 0.35 6.08 7.28
N VAL A 13 -0.06 7.33 7.47
CA VAL A 13 -1.32 7.83 6.89
C VAL A 13 -1.24 7.92 5.36
N SER A 14 -0.05 8.15 4.78
CA SER A 14 0.13 8.08 3.32
C SER A 14 -0.10 6.66 2.79
N VAL A 15 0.33 5.61 3.51
CA VAL A 15 0.04 4.20 3.15
C VAL A 15 -1.47 3.95 3.14
N GLU A 16 -2.16 4.37 4.18
CA GLU A 16 -3.60 4.17 4.35
C GLU A 16 -4.41 4.89 3.27
N LYS A 17 -4.06 6.15 2.97
CA LYS A 17 -4.70 6.93 1.90
C LYS A 17 -4.48 6.32 0.53
N LEU A 18 -3.24 5.95 0.18
CA LEU A 18 -2.94 5.29 -1.09
C LEU A 18 -3.68 3.96 -1.24
N THR A 19 -3.86 3.22 -0.15
CA THR A 19 -4.63 1.96 -0.16
C THR A 19 -6.10 2.20 -0.51
N VAL A 20 -6.73 3.20 0.09
CA VAL A 20 -8.12 3.56 -0.22
C VAL A 20 -8.26 4.10 -1.65
N GLU A 21 -7.32 4.94 -2.09
CA GLU A 21 -7.30 5.42 -3.48
C GLU A 21 -7.15 4.28 -4.48
N ALA A 22 -6.27 3.31 -4.19
CA ALA A 22 -6.11 2.12 -5.02
C ALA A 22 -7.41 1.32 -5.13
N TRP A 23 -8.16 1.22 -4.04
CA TRP A 23 -9.46 0.56 -4.03
C TRP A 23 -10.51 1.31 -4.85
N ILE A 24 -10.61 2.63 -4.69
CA ILE A 24 -11.59 3.47 -5.40
C ILE A 24 -11.30 3.48 -6.91
N GLU A 25 -10.03 3.58 -7.28
CA GLU A 25 -9.61 3.71 -8.68
C GLU A 25 -9.34 2.36 -9.36
N GLY A 26 -9.28 1.28 -8.59
CA GLY A 26 -8.81 -0.02 -9.08
C GLY A 26 -7.37 0.06 -9.59
N SER A 27 -6.47 0.73 -8.87
CA SER A 27 -5.09 0.98 -9.33
C SER A 27 -4.08 0.06 -8.67
N TYR A 28 -3.45 -0.82 -9.46
CA TYR A 28 -2.35 -1.67 -9.00
C TYR A 28 -1.18 -0.81 -8.52
N GLN A 29 -0.84 0.23 -9.29
CA GLN A 29 0.29 1.12 -9.02
C GLN A 29 0.17 1.81 -7.65
N LYS A 30 -1.03 2.26 -7.27
CA LYS A 30 -1.24 2.92 -5.98
C LYS A 30 -1.12 1.96 -4.80
N LEU A 31 -1.62 0.73 -4.95
CA LEU A 31 -1.48 -0.27 -3.89
C LEU A 31 -0.02 -0.71 -3.73
N TRP A 32 0.73 -0.79 -4.84
CA TRP A 32 2.17 -1.03 -4.80
C TRP A 32 2.93 0.11 -4.11
N GLN A 33 2.58 1.37 -4.38
CA GLN A 33 3.15 2.52 -3.68
C GLN A 33 2.84 2.48 -2.18
N ALA A 34 1.60 2.14 -1.80
CA ALA A 34 1.20 1.99 -0.40
C ALA A 34 2.08 0.96 0.32
N LEU A 35 2.21 -0.25 -0.25
CA LEU A 35 3.05 -1.31 0.33
C LEU A 35 4.52 -0.90 0.38
N THR A 36 5.02 -0.24 -0.67
CA THR A 36 6.42 0.23 -0.72
C THR A 36 6.72 1.28 0.35
N LEU A 37 5.73 2.12 0.71
CA LEU A 37 5.89 3.18 1.70
C LEU A 37 5.79 2.67 3.15
N SER A 38 5.23 1.48 3.35
CA SER A 38 5.10 0.87 4.68
C SER A 38 6.47 0.65 5.33
N LYS A 39 6.60 1.03 6.61
CA LYS A 39 7.82 0.85 7.40
C LYS A 39 8.20 -0.63 7.58
N THR A 40 7.25 -1.56 7.40
CA THR A 40 7.47 -3.00 7.53
C THR A 40 7.99 -3.67 6.26
N VAL A 41 7.96 -2.96 5.12
CA VAL A 41 8.33 -3.51 3.82
C VAL A 41 9.70 -2.98 3.41
N PRO A 42 10.70 -3.86 3.18
CA PRO A 42 12.10 -3.44 3.05
C PRO A 42 12.46 -2.85 1.69
N SER A 43 11.68 -3.12 0.63
CA SER A 43 11.95 -2.59 -0.71
C SER A 43 10.73 -2.67 -1.62
N ALA A 44 10.72 -1.86 -2.69
CA ALA A 44 9.69 -1.90 -3.73
C ALA A 44 9.59 -3.27 -4.43
N LYS A 45 10.72 -3.99 -4.56
CA LYS A 45 10.74 -5.35 -5.14
C LYS A 45 9.96 -6.33 -4.27
N VAL A 46 10.20 -6.31 -2.96
CA VAL A 46 9.47 -7.16 -1.99
C VAL A 46 8.00 -6.73 -1.91
N ALA A 47 7.71 -5.42 -1.94
CA ALA A 47 6.35 -4.90 -1.98
C ALA A 47 5.55 -5.45 -3.17
N LYS A 48 6.17 -5.52 -4.35
CA LYS A 48 5.54 -6.05 -5.56
C LYS A 48 5.22 -7.54 -5.42
N GLN A 49 6.17 -8.32 -4.93
CA GLN A 49 5.97 -9.77 -4.71
C GLN A 49 4.81 -10.03 -3.74
N ILE A 50 4.78 -9.31 -2.61
CA ILE A 50 3.67 -9.39 -1.64
C ILE A 50 2.34 -8.98 -2.29
N LEU A 51 2.33 -7.90 -3.08
CA LEU A 51 1.11 -7.43 -3.74
C LEU A 51 0.55 -8.48 -4.71
N ASP A 52 1.41 -9.08 -5.54
CA ASP A 52 1.00 -10.10 -6.51
C ASP A 52 0.40 -11.32 -5.78
N ASP A 53 1.02 -11.77 -4.69
CA ASP A 53 0.51 -12.87 -3.86
C ASP A 53 -0.83 -12.52 -3.18
N LEU A 54 -0.98 -11.27 -2.69
CA LEU A 54 -2.22 -10.81 -2.06
C LEU A 54 -3.37 -10.66 -3.05
N ILE A 55 -3.11 -10.20 -4.28
CA ILE A 55 -4.14 -10.11 -5.33
C ILE A 55 -4.67 -11.51 -5.64
N GLU A 56 -3.78 -12.51 -5.79
CA GLU A 56 -4.19 -13.90 -6.02
C GLU A 56 -5.04 -14.44 -4.87
N ALA A 57 -4.61 -14.23 -3.63
CA ALA A 57 -5.31 -14.72 -2.45
C ALA A 57 -6.67 -14.02 -2.21
N ASN A 58 -6.86 -12.80 -2.73
CA ASN A 58 -8.05 -11.98 -2.48
C ASN A 58 -8.92 -11.75 -3.73
N LYS A 59 -8.76 -12.54 -4.80
CA LYS A 59 -9.51 -12.38 -6.06
C LYS A 59 -11.03 -12.25 -5.89
N ASP A 60 -11.61 -12.98 -4.93
CA ASP A 60 -13.06 -12.98 -4.69
C ASP A 60 -13.53 -11.79 -3.83
N TYR A 61 -12.60 -11.04 -3.24
CA TYR A 61 -12.89 -9.99 -2.25
C TYR A 61 -12.47 -8.59 -2.69
N TRP A 62 -11.40 -8.48 -3.48
CA TRP A 62 -10.85 -7.20 -3.91
C TRP A 62 -11.43 -6.77 -5.26
N PRO A 63 -11.51 -5.44 -5.51
CA PRO A 63 -11.80 -4.96 -6.85
C PRO A 63 -10.67 -5.36 -7.82
N GLU A 64 -11.00 -5.43 -9.10
CA GLU A 64 -9.99 -5.67 -10.14
C GLU A 64 -9.01 -4.47 -10.20
N LEU A 65 -7.73 -4.75 -10.01
CA LEU A 65 -6.67 -3.76 -10.06
C LEU A 65 -6.03 -3.74 -11.46
N LYS A 66 -5.93 -2.55 -12.04
CA LYS A 66 -5.38 -2.26 -13.37
C LYS A 66 -4.01 -1.60 -13.31
#